data_AF-A0A0X3PU50-F1
#
_entry.id   AF-A0A0X3PU50-F1
#
_cell.length_a   1.000
_cell.length_b   1.000
_cell.length_c   1.000
_cell.angle_alpha   90.00
_cell.angle_beta   90.00
_cell.angle_gamma   90.00
#
_symmetry.space_group_name_H-M   'P 1'
#
loop_
_entity.id
_entity.type
_entity.pdbx_description
1 polymer ?
#
loop_
_entity_poly.entity_id
_entity_poly.type
_entity_poly.pdbx_seq_one_letter_code
_entity_poly.pdbx_strand_id
1 'polypeptide(L)'
;MIHSVPKLSEKFDAFQFPPTARHYAQHFLCLSLSFDTLGDIANQLLIARPLIQSFNLPDSVASRFPALQLVLENKGAHNASTNKSVNLTTLGGELQLLHFSKSNKFGQDLYKNWIALELNSSLIAECWRHDRNDLPSDCSGDFWVRNALHLKWPSSAEASFNSTVDHSKWAVTDRQVDDRRQWICLGDINRAESQFHRGGGAMCINNSTLWKLFYDIIHVVENCPLPHFSALPLVRPWLTLVPADRM
;
A
#
# COMPACT_ATOMS: atom_id res chain seq x y z
N MET A 1 -15.00 -1.92 -2.80
CA MET A 1 -14.21 -0.77 -3.30
C MET A 1 -13.15 -0.45 -2.26
N ILE A 2 -11.92 -0.17 -2.67
CA ILE A 2 -10.82 0.36 -1.83
C ILE A 2 -10.45 1.73 -2.40
N HIS A 3 -10.24 2.74 -1.55
CA HIS A 3 -9.84 4.08 -1.99
C HIS A 3 -9.04 4.82 -0.92
N SER A 4 -8.38 5.90 -1.32
CA SER A 4 -7.63 6.77 -0.40
C SER A 4 -8.35 8.08 -0.03
N VAL A 5 -9.53 8.34 -0.61
CA VAL A 5 -10.27 9.60 -0.40
C VAL A 5 -10.79 9.75 1.03
N PRO A 6 -10.28 10.72 1.82
CA PRO A 6 -10.82 10.99 3.13
C PRO A 6 -12.23 11.55 3.01
N LYS A 7 -13.13 11.16 3.94
CA LYS A 7 -14.49 11.71 4.04
C LYS A 7 -15.39 11.47 2.82
N LEU A 8 -15.05 10.49 1.98
CA LEU A 8 -15.91 10.10 0.87
C LEU A 8 -17.24 9.54 1.43
N SER A 9 -18.36 10.00 0.88
CA SER A 9 -19.70 9.54 1.25
C SER A 9 -20.10 9.78 2.72
N GLU A 10 -19.61 10.86 3.35
CA GLU A 10 -20.06 11.27 4.71
C GLU A 10 -21.56 11.66 4.77
N LYS A 11 -22.22 11.89 3.62
CA LYS A 11 -23.66 12.16 3.54
C LYS A 11 -24.43 10.90 3.17
N PHE A 12 -25.41 10.54 4.01
CA PHE A 12 -26.17 9.30 3.88
C PHE A 12 -27.14 9.27 2.68
N ASP A 13 -27.59 10.43 2.20
CA ASP A 13 -28.65 10.60 1.20
C ASP A 13 -28.14 11.12 -0.15
N ALA A 14 -26.87 11.50 -0.24
CA ALA A 14 -26.31 12.08 -1.45
C ALA A 14 -24.82 11.75 -1.62
N PHE A 15 -24.44 11.39 -2.85
CA PHE A 15 -23.02 11.33 -3.21
C PHE A 15 -22.42 12.74 -3.23
N GLN A 16 -21.33 12.93 -2.48
CA GLN A 16 -20.53 14.15 -2.54
C GLN A 16 -19.05 13.78 -2.61
N PHE A 17 -18.38 14.22 -3.67
CA PHE A 17 -16.93 14.15 -3.75
C PHE A 17 -16.32 15.29 -2.91
N PRO A 18 -15.52 15.01 -1.86
CA PRO A 18 -15.03 16.03 -0.95
C PRO A 18 -14.18 17.09 -1.68
N PRO A 19 -14.38 18.39 -1.42
CA PRO A 19 -13.54 19.44 -2.03
C PRO A 19 -12.05 19.25 -1.77
N THR A 20 -11.68 18.78 -0.57
CA THR A 20 -10.28 18.47 -0.20
C THR A 20 -9.67 17.34 -1.04
N ALA A 21 -10.50 16.41 -1.53
CA ALA A 21 -10.06 15.31 -2.38
C ALA A 21 -9.75 15.73 -3.82
N ARG A 22 -10.01 16.99 -4.19
CA ARG A 22 -9.66 17.54 -5.51
C ARG A 22 -8.23 18.08 -5.58
N HIS A 23 -7.59 18.29 -4.42
CA HIS A 23 -6.24 18.83 -4.36
C HIS A 23 -5.16 17.75 -4.48
N TYR A 24 -5.44 16.58 -3.90
CA TYR A 24 -4.50 15.46 -3.84
C TYR A 24 -4.90 14.40 -4.86
N ALA A 25 -3.92 13.76 -5.48
CA ALA A 25 -4.18 12.54 -6.24
C ALA A 25 -4.70 11.43 -5.31
N GLN A 26 -5.52 10.53 -5.85
CA GLN A 26 -6.23 9.50 -5.12
C GLN A 26 -6.34 8.26 -6.00
N HIS A 27 -6.43 7.08 -5.38
CA HIS A 27 -6.74 5.86 -6.11
C HIS A 27 -8.11 5.32 -5.71
N PHE A 28 -8.70 4.57 -6.64
CA PHE A 28 -9.91 3.80 -6.45
C PHE A 28 -9.70 2.43 -7.08
N LEU A 29 -10.06 1.38 -6.35
CA LEU A 29 -10.10 0.01 -6.84
C LEU A 29 -11.51 -0.55 -6.60
N CYS A 30 -12.17 -0.95 -7.68
CA CYS A 30 -13.45 -1.65 -7.64
C CYS A 30 -13.29 -3.02 -8.29
N LEU A 31 -13.75 -4.06 -7.60
CA LEU A 31 -13.64 -5.45 -8.02
C LEU A 31 -15.01 -6.11 -7.95
N SER A 32 -15.34 -6.90 -8.97
CA SER A 32 -16.47 -7.82 -8.92
C SER A 32 -15.97 -9.16 -8.41
N LEU A 33 -16.53 -9.62 -7.28
CA LEU A 33 -16.16 -10.88 -6.62
C LEU A 33 -17.39 -11.80 -6.56
N SER A 34 -17.15 -13.11 -6.41
CA SER A 34 -18.24 -14.05 -6.13
C SER A 34 -18.90 -13.70 -4.79
N PHE A 35 -20.20 -13.97 -4.68
CA PHE A 35 -20.92 -13.81 -3.42
C PHE A 35 -20.31 -14.67 -2.29
N ASP A 36 -19.77 -15.84 -2.63
CA ASP A 36 -19.10 -16.73 -1.67
C ASP A 36 -17.82 -16.15 -1.08
N THR A 37 -17.16 -15.22 -1.79
CA THR A 37 -15.97 -14.51 -1.31
C THR A 37 -16.27 -13.56 -0.15
N LEU A 38 -17.53 -13.22 0.09
CA LEU A 38 -17.91 -12.26 1.13
C LEU A 38 -17.49 -12.71 2.54
N GLY A 39 -17.46 -14.02 2.81
CA GLY A 39 -16.97 -14.57 4.07
C GLY A 39 -15.49 -14.26 4.31
N ASP A 40 -14.64 -14.42 3.29
CA ASP A 40 -13.22 -14.09 3.37
C ASP A 40 -13.00 -12.60 3.56
N ILE A 41 -13.75 -11.76 2.82
CA ILE A 41 -13.70 -10.30 3.00
C ILE A 41 -14.12 -9.91 4.41
N ALA A 42 -15.20 -10.47 4.94
CA ALA A 42 -15.67 -10.19 6.30
C ALA A 42 -14.61 -10.54 7.34
N ASN A 43 -13.96 -11.70 7.20
CA ASN A 43 -12.86 -12.11 8.09
C ASN A 43 -11.64 -11.17 7.99
N GLN A 44 -11.31 -10.70 6.79
CA GLN A 44 -10.23 -9.72 6.61
C GLN A 44 -10.58 -8.36 7.26
N LEU A 45 -11.85 -7.93 7.17
CA LEU A 45 -12.31 -6.71 7.84
C LEU A 45 -12.34 -6.83 9.37
N LEU A 46 -12.59 -8.03 9.92
CA LEU A 46 -12.46 -8.28 11.37
C LEU A 46 -11.04 -8.06 11.88
N ILE A 47 -10.04 -8.34 11.04
CA ILE A 47 -8.63 -8.10 11.37
C ILE A 47 -8.30 -6.61 11.26
N ALA A 48 -8.70 -5.96 10.15
CA ALA A 48 -8.41 -4.54 9.90
C ALA A 48 -9.17 -3.59 10.83
N ARG A 49 -10.36 -3.99 11.29
CA ARG A 49 -11.26 -3.21 12.16
C ARG A 49 -11.50 -1.78 11.65
N PRO A 50 -12.01 -1.61 10.42
CA PRO A 50 -12.36 -0.30 9.91
C PRO A 50 -13.48 0.32 10.75
N LEU A 51 -13.55 1.65 10.74
CA LEU A 51 -14.71 2.35 11.28
C LEU A 51 -15.88 2.21 10.30
N ILE A 52 -16.98 1.62 10.76
CA ILE A 52 -18.22 1.51 9.97
C ILE A 52 -19.09 2.74 10.21
N GLN A 53 -19.37 3.50 9.14
CA GLN A 53 -20.22 4.69 9.21
C GLN A 53 -21.71 4.38 8.98
N SER A 54 -21.99 3.48 8.04
CA SER A 54 -23.34 3.04 7.67
C SER A 54 -23.31 1.59 7.22
N PHE A 55 -24.40 0.87 7.43
CA PHE A 55 -24.53 -0.49 6.93
C PHE A 55 -25.96 -0.78 6.48
N ASN A 56 -26.08 -1.73 5.56
CA ASN A 56 -27.33 -2.37 5.20
C ASN A 56 -27.04 -3.86 5.06
N LEU A 57 -27.38 -4.65 6.08
CA LEU A 57 -27.09 -6.08 6.14
C LEU A 57 -28.40 -6.86 6.31
N PRO A 58 -28.94 -7.46 5.22
CA PRO A 58 -30.13 -8.30 5.32
C PRO A 58 -29.88 -9.55 6.17
N ASP A 59 -30.89 -10.02 6.90
CA ASP A 59 -30.79 -11.18 7.81
C ASP A 59 -30.34 -12.46 7.10
N SER A 60 -30.76 -12.65 5.84
CA SER A 60 -30.34 -13.80 5.02
C SER A 60 -28.84 -13.79 4.73
N VAL A 61 -28.25 -12.60 4.58
CA VAL A 61 -26.80 -12.42 4.37
C VAL A 61 -26.05 -12.56 5.69
N ALA A 62 -26.57 -11.97 6.76
CA ALA A 62 -25.99 -12.10 8.11
C ALA A 62 -25.93 -13.55 8.57
N SER A 63 -27.00 -14.32 8.31
CA SER A 63 -27.09 -15.74 8.67
C SER A 63 -26.08 -16.60 7.91
N ARG A 64 -25.79 -16.25 6.65
CA ARG A 64 -24.78 -16.96 5.83
C ARG A 64 -23.35 -16.56 6.17
N PHE A 65 -23.12 -15.30 6.53
CA PHE A 65 -21.79 -14.75 6.82
C PHE A 65 -21.77 -14.04 8.19
N PRO A 66 -21.78 -14.80 9.30
CA PRO A 66 -21.89 -14.24 10.64
C PRO A 66 -20.72 -13.30 11.01
N ALA A 67 -19.57 -13.45 10.35
CA ALA A 67 -18.44 -12.54 10.52
C ALA A 67 -18.79 -11.08 10.19
N LEU A 68 -19.73 -10.81 9.28
CA LEU A 68 -20.17 -9.45 8.97
C LEU A 68 -20.80 -8.77 10.18
N GLN A 69 -21.61 -9.50 10.96
CA GLN A 69 -22.23 -8.95 12.16
C GLN A 69 -21.18 -8.59 13.21
N LEU A 70 -20.14 -9.41 13.37
CA LEU A 70 -19.02 -9.11 14.25
C LEU A 70 -18.24 -7.85 13.83
N VAL A 71 -18.11 -7.60 12.52
CA VAL A 71 -17.50 -6.36 11.99
C VAL A 71 -18.32 -5.15 12.42
N LEU A 72 -19.65 -5.22 12.29
CA LEU A 72 -20.56 -4.13 12.66
C LEU A 72 -20.54 -3.83 14.16
N GLU A 73 -20.46 -4.87 14.99
CA GLU A 73 -20.37 -4.72 16.44
C GLU A 73 -18.99 -4.24 16.92
N ASN A 74 -18.03 -4.08 16.00
CA ASN A 74 -16.63 -3.77 16.27
C ASN A 74 -16.05 -4.69 17.36
N LYS A 75 -16.48 -5.95 17.37
CA LYS A 75 -15.96 -6.97 18.28
C LYS A 75 -14.77 -7.65 17.61
N GLY A 76 -13.63 -7.66 18.30
CA GLY A 76 -12.49 -8.47 17.86
C GLY A 76 -12.84 -9.94 18.00
N ALA A 77 -12.42 -10.77 17.04
CA ALA A 77 -12.48 -12.22 17.24
C ALA A 77 -11.51 -12.60 18.38
N HIS A 78 -11.97 -13.43 19.32
CA HIS A 78 -11.09 -14.00 20.35
C HIS A 78 -9.96 -14.78 19.66
N ASN A 79 -8.71 -14.54 20.07
CA ASN A 79 -7.49 -15.12 19.46
C ASN A 79 -7.32 -14.82 17.95
N ALA A 80 -7.84 -13.69 17.46
CA ALA A 80 -7.62 -13.28 16.08
C ALA A 80 -6.12 -13.15 15.76
N SER A 81 -5.71 -13.66 14.59
CA SER A 81 -4.39 -13.39 14.03
C SER A 81 -4.17 -11.88 13.93
N THR A 82 -2.92 -11.44 14.14
CA THR A 82 -2.58 -10.01 13.97
C THR A 82 -2.56 -9.59 12.51
N ASN A 83 -2.47 -10.54 11.58
CA ASN A 83 -2.45 -10.35 10.14
C ASN A 83 -2.93 -11.60 9.37
N LYS A 84 -3.41 -11.45 8.13
CA LYS A 84 -3.72 -12.59 7.23
C LYS A 84 -3.72 -12.19 5.76
N SER A 85 -3.15 -13.04 4.90
CA SER A 85 -3.30 -12.97 3.44
C SER A 85 -4.34 -13.99 2.97
N VAL A 86 -5.14 -13.65 1.97
CA VAL A 86 -6.10 -14.57 1.33
C VAL A 86 -6.03 -14.41 -0.18
N ASN A 87 -5.91 -15.53 -0.89
CA ASN A 87 -6.02 -15.57 -2.34
C ASN A 87 -7.48 -15.45 -2.75
N LEU A 88 -7.77 -14.52 -3.66
CA LEU A 88 -9.09 -14.30 -4.22
C LEU A 88 -9.01 -14.28 -5.75
N THR A 89 -10.16 -14.46 -6.39
CA THR A 89 -10.30 -14.34 -7.84
C THR A 89 -11.51 -13.47 -8.13
N THR A 90 -11.38 -12.61 -9.15
CA THR A 90 -12.54 -11.86 -9.66
C THR A 90 -13.62 -12.78 -10.22
N LEU A 91 -14.87 -12.32 -10.25
CA LEU A 91 -16.00 -13.11 -10.74
C LEU A 91 -15.80 -13.63 -12.18
N GLY A 92 -15.13 -12.85 -13.03
CA GLY A 92 -14.78 -13.25 -14.40
C GLY A 92 -13.61 -14.22 -14.51
N GLY A 93 -12.90 -14.52 -13.41
CA GLY A 93 -11.75 -15.43 -13.41
C GLY A 93 -10.43 -14.81 -13.89
N GLU A 94 -10.46 -13.59 -14.42
CA GLU A 94 -9.33 -12.98 -15.16
C GLU A 94 -8.19 -12.48 -14.26
N LEU A 95 -8.53 -11.97 -13.07
CA LEU A 95 -7.57 -11.40 -12.14
C LEU A 95 -7.42 -12.28 -10.91
N GLN A 96 -6.19 -12.74 -10.67
CA GLN A 96 -5.76 -13.31 -9.40
C GLN A 96 -5.36 -12.21 -8.43
N LEU A 97 -5.85 -12.33 -7.20
CA LEU A 97 -5.76 -11.31 -6.18
C LEU A 97 -5.15 -11.91 -4.91
N LEU A 98 -4.40 -11.10 -4.18
CA LEU A 98 -3.94 -11.42 -2.84
C LEU A 98 -4.33 -10.27 -1.91
N HIS A 99 -5.27 -10.54 -1.01
CA HIS A 99 -5.77 -9.55 -0.05
C HIS A 99 -5.02 -9.68 1.28
N PHE A 100 -4.30 -8.63 1.65
CA PHE A 100 -3.60 -8.52 2.92
C PHE A 100 -4.44 -7.71 3.90
N SER A 101 -4.58 -8.19 5.13
CA SER A 101 -5.16 -7.42 6.24
C SER A 101 -4.30 -7.54 7.48
N LYS A 102 -4.01 -6.42 8.14
CA LYS A 102 -3.32 -6.32 9.42
C LYS A 102 -4.20 -5.61 10.44
N SER A 103 -4.05 -6.01 11.70
CA SER A 103 -4.61 -5.34 12.85
C SER A 103 -3.67 -4.25 13.38
N ASN A 104 -4.15 -3.45 14.33
CA ASN A 104 -3.33 -2.51 15.09
C ASN A 104 -2.22 -3.16 15.94
N LYS A 105 -2.23 -4.49 16.09
CA LYS A 105 -1.19 -5.24 16.81
C LYS A 105 -0.05 -5.73 15.91
N PHE A 106 -0.12 -5.54 14.59
CA PHE A 106 0.93 -5.99 13.67
C PHE A 106 2.28 -5.30 13.92
N GLY A 107 2.28 -3.99 14.22
CA GLY A 107 3.43 -3.29 14.79
C GLY A 107 4.62 -3.05 13.85
N GLN A 108 4.50 -3.34 12.56
CA GLN A 108 5.58 -3.22 11.58
C GLN A 108 5.11 -2.58 10.26
N ASP A 109 6.05 -2.31 9.35
CA ASP A 109 5.80 -1.81 8.00
C ASP A 109 5.10 -2.89 7.16
N LEU A 110 3.87 -2.61 6.73
CA LEU A 110 3.05 -3.52 5.93
C LEU A 110 3.77 -3.96 4.64
N TYR A 111 4.45 -3.03 3.97
CA TYR A 111 5.06 -3.28 2.67
C TYR A 111 6.35 -4.07 2.83
N LYS A 112 7.23 -3.59 3.72
CA LYS A 112 8.56 -4.17 3.92
C LYS A 112 8.52 -5.50 4.67
N ASN A 113 7.81 -5.55 5.79
CA ASN A 113 7.85 -6.71 6.68
C ASN A 113 6.82 -7.77 6.33
N TRP A 114 6.01 -7.57 5.29
CA TRP A 114 5.01 -8.56 4.91
C TRP A 114 4.76 -8.67 3.40
N ILE A 115 4.28 -7.63 2.71
CA ILE A 115 3.91 -7.75 1.28
C ILE A 115 5.12 -8.17 0.44
N ALA A 116 6.29 -7.52 0.62
CA ALA A 116 7.49 -7.85 -0.14
C ALA A 116 7.93 -9.32 0.06
N LEU A 117 7.80 -9.82 1.30
CA LEU A 117 8.14 -11.20 1.65
C LEU A 117 7.16 -12.20 1.04
N GLU A 118 5.86 -11.95 1.17
CA GLU A 118 4.80 -12.83 0.65
C GLU A 118 4.82 -12.89 -0.89
N LEU A 119 5.13 -11.77 -1.55
CA LEU A 119 5.29 -11.70 -3.00
C LEU A 119 6.66 -12.18 -3.49
N ASN A 120 7.60 -12.44 -2.58
CA ASN A 120 8.97 -12.84 -2.89
C ASN A 120 9.63 -11.88 -3.92
N SER A 121 9.47 -10.57 -3.68
CA SER A 121 9.92 -9.52 -4.59
C SER A 121 10.06 -8.18 -3.85
N SER A 122 11.03 -7.38 -4.29
CA SER A 122 11.19 -6.01 -3.82
C SER A 122 10.10 -5.09 -4.39
N LEU A 123 9.79 -4.00 -3.70
CA LEU A 123 8.71 -3.09 -4.05
C LEU A 123 9.19 -1.64 -4.26
N ILE A 124 8.46 -0.89 -5.07
CA ILE A 124 8.46 0.57 -5.08
C ILE A 124 7.08 1.04 -4.64
N ALA A 125 7.01 1.82 -3.57
CA ALA A 125 5.77 2.25 -2.92
C ALA A 125 5.55 3.76 -3.07
N GLU A 126 4.33 4.14 -3.45
CA GLU A 126 3.78 5.50 -3.39
C GLU A 126 2.75 5.51 -2.25
N CYS A 127 3.01 6.26 -1.19
CA CYS A 127 2.27 6.14 0.07
C CYS A 127 2.10 7.49 0.79
N TRP A 128 1.92 8.56 0.03
CA TRP A 128 1.67 9.91 0.54
C TRP A 128 2.79 10.42 1.46
N ARG A 129 3.92 10.81 0.84
CA ARG A 129 5.15 11.26 1.51
C ARG A 129 5.06 12.66 2.12
N HIS A 130 4.09 12.89 2.99
CA HIS A 130 3.77 14.23 3.52
C HIS A 130 4.29 14.47 4.95
N ASP A 131 4.55 13.42 5.73
CA ASP A 131 4.72 13.52 7.17
C ASP A 131 6.18 13.31 7.62
N ARG A 132 6.55 13.92 8.75
CA ARG A 132 7.88 13.74 9.36
C ARG A 132 8.19 12.31 9.80
N ASN A 133 7.16 11.48 9.95
CA ASN A 133 7.25 10.10 10.41
C ASN A 133 7.23 9.08 9.25
N ASP A 134 7.35 9.55 8.01
CA ASP A 134 7.42 8.66 6.84
C ASP A 134 8.71 7.85 6.85
N LEU A 135 8.60 6.55 6.60
CA LEU A 135 9.74 5.64 6.63
C LEU A 135 10.61 5.84 5.40
N PRO A 136 11.94 5.98 5.53
CA PRO A 136 12.81 6.03 4.35
C PRO A 136 12.76 4.72 3.56
N SER A 137 13.23 4.73 2.31
CA SER A 137 13.53 3.51 1.57
C SER A 137 14.28 2.50 2.45
N ASP A 138 13.84 1.25 2.48
CA ASP A 138 14.50 0.18 3.22
C ASP A 138 15.07 -0.85 2.25
N CYS A 139 16.38 -0.81 2.09
CA CYS A 139 17.13 -1.67 1.18
C CYS A 139 17.87 -2.82 1.88
N SER A 140 17.49 -3.13 3.12
CA SER A 140 18.06 -4.25 3.89
C SER A 140 17.44 -5.59 3.49
N GLY A 141 18.10 -6.71 3.83
CA GLY A 141 17.56 -8.06 3.61
C GLY A 141 17.37 -8.43 2.13
N ASP A 142 16.61 -9.51 1.89
CA ASP A 142 16.47 -10.10 0.55
C ASP A 142 15.58 -9.28 -0.38
N PHE A 143 14.55 -8.62 0.16
CA PHE A 143 13.59 -7.81 -0.61
C PHE A 143 13.51 -6.40 -0.06
N TRP A 144 13.85 -5.40 -0.88
CA TRP A 144 13.79 -3.99 -0.51
C TRP A 144 12.41 -3.39 -0.73
N VAL A 145 12.14 -2.28 -0.06
CA VAL A 145 11.01 -1.40 -0.37
C VAL A 145 11.54 0.02 -0.51
N ARG A 146 11.43 0.59 -1.71
CA ARG A 146 11.83 1.97 -1.98
C ARG A 146 10.61 2.87 -2.15
N ASN A 147 10.76 4.15 -1.84
CA ASN A 147 9.67 5.11 -2.00
C ASN A 147 9.72 5.79 -3.37
N ALA A 148 8.57 5.90 -4.04
CA ALA A 148 8.41 6.84 -5.14
C ALA A 148 8.39 8.27 -4.56
N LEU A 149 9.12 9.19 -5.19
CA LEU A 149 9.18 10.60 -4.77
C LEU A 149 8.46 11.52 -5.74
N HIS A 150 8.44 11.17 -7.02
CA HIS A 150 7.81 11.96 -8.06
C HIS A 150 7.22 11.06 -9.14
N LEU A 151 5.99 11.37 -9.52
CA LEU A 151 5.24 10.66 -10.55
C LEU A 151 5.07 11.56 -11.77
N LYS A 152 5.14 10.96 -12.96
CA LYS A 152 5.00 11.66 -14.24
C LYS A 152 4.24 10.79 -15.23
N TRP A 153 3.06 11.24 -15.62
CA TRP A 153 2.27 10.58 -16.65
C TRP A 153 2.79 10.91 -18.05
N PRO A 154 2.41 10.09 -19.06
CA PRO A 154 2.65 10.42 -20.46
C PRO A 154 2.09 11.81 -20.82
N SER A 155 2.68 12.44 -21.84
CA SER A 155 2.31 13.78 -22.30
C SER A 155 0.83 13.94 -22.64
N SER A 156 0.12 12.87 -22.98
CA SER A 156 -1.33 12.90 -23.25
C SER A 156 -2.19 13.23 -22.02
N ALA A 157 -1.68 13.07 -20.80
CA ALA A 157 -2.40 13.37 -19.56
C ALA A 157 -1.88 14.63 -18.84
N GLU A 158 -0.71 15.15 -19.25
CA GLU A 158 -0.08 16.38 -18.70
C GLU A 158 0.02 16.44 -17.16
N ALA A 159 0.14 15.29 -16.49
CA ALA A 159 0.21 15.21 -15.03
C ALA A 159 1.64 14.87 -14.54
N SER A 160 2.16 15.69 -13.64
CA SER A 160 3.49 15.52 -13.03
C SER A 160 3.49 16.13 -11.64
N PHE A 161 3.78 15.35 -10.61
CA PHE A 161 3.72 15.84 -9.22
C PHE A 161 4.57 15.00 -8.25
N ASN A 162 4.89 15.61 -7.11
CA ASN A 162 5.59 14.94 -6.02
C ASN A 162 4.62 14.06 -5.21
N SER A 163 5.14 13.00 -4.61
CA SER A 163 4.40 12.10 -3.70
C SER A 163 3.75 12.83 -2.51
N THR A 164 4.27 14.00 -2.11
CA THR A 164 3.68 14.85 -1.05
C THR A 164 2.24 15.31 -1.35
N VAL A 165 1.84 15.34 -2.63
CA VAL A 165 0.50 15.72 -3.09
C VAL A 165 -0.29 14.54 -3.65
N ASP A 166 0.12 13.31 -3.35
CA ASP A 166 -0.62 12.08 -3.69
C ASP A 166 -1.06 11.37 -2.41
N HIS A 167 -2.37 11.28 -2.17
CA HIS A 167 -2.89 10.50 -1.03
C HIS A 167 -2.98 9.01 -1.33
N SER A 168 -2.73 8.58 -2.57
CA SER A 168 -2.81 7.18 -2.93
C SER A 168 -1.84 6.36 -2.09
N LYS A 169 -2.22 5.10 -1.83
CA LYS A 169 -1.32 4.12 -1.23
C LYS A 169 -1.28 2.92 -2.15
N TRP A 170 -0.21 2.80 -2.89
CA TRP A 170 0.01 1.68 -3.79
C TRP A 170 1.49 1.31 -3.85
N ALA A 171 1.76 0.08 -4.24
CA ALA A 171 3.12 -0.42 -4.46
C ALA A 171 3.17 -1.36 -5.65
N VAL A 172 4.24 -1.27 -6.42
CA VAL A 172 4.53 -2.20 -7.52
C VAL A 172 5.76 -3.02 -7.20
N THR A 173 5.80 -4.26 -7.69
CA THR A 173 7.06 -5.02 -7.70
C THR A 173 8.11 -4.33 -8.56
N ASP A 174 9.35 -4.40 -8.12
CA ASP A 174 10.48 -3.76 -8.77
C ASP A 174 11.08 -4.67 -9.84
N ARG A 175 10.94 -4.28 -11.12
CA ARG A 175 11.48 -5.05 -12.26
C ARG A 175 12.99 -5.27 -12.20
N GLN A 176 13.72 -4.49 -11.39
CA GLN A 176 15.15 -4.67 -11.20
C GLN A 176 15.49 -5.99 -10.48
N VAL A 177 14.50 -6.66 -9.86
CA VAL A 177 14.67 -7.94 -9.16
C VAL A 177 14.18 -9.13 -9.97
N ASP A 178 12.92 -9.09 -10.38
CA ASP A 178 12.28 -10.15 -11.16
C ASP A 178 11.21 -9.52 -12.04
N ASP A 179 11.44 -9.49 -13.35
CA ASP A 179 10.51 -8.95 -14.33
C ASP A 179 9.30 -9.85 -14.57
N ARG A 180 9.30 -11.09 -14.05
CA ARG A 180 8.18 -12.04 -14.15
C ARG A 180 7.16 -11.86 -13.03
N ARG A 181 7.54 -11.22 -11.92
CA ARG A 181 6.62 -10.90 -10.82
C ARG A 181 6.10 -9.49 -11.02
N GLN A 182 4.88 -9.37 -11.54
CA GLN A 182 4.29 -8.10 -11.95
C GLN A 182 3.02 -7.81 -11.15
N TRP A 183 3.22 -7.43 -9.89
CA TRP A 183 2.15 -7.16 -8.94
C TRP A 183 1.97 -5.67 -8.71
N ILE A 184 0.72 -5.20 -8.73
CA ILE A 184 0.32 -3.90 -8.20
C ILE A 184 -0.54 -4.12 -6.96
N CYS A 185 -0.19 -3.47 -5.86
CA CYS A 185 -0.92 -3.48 -4.60
C CYS A 185 -1.56 -2.11 -4.37
N LEU A 186 -2.85 -2.06 -4.06
CA LEU A 186 -3.57 -0.82 -3.71
C LEU A 186 -4.21 -0.99 -2.34
N GLY A 187 -4.00 -0.03 -1.44
CA GLY A 187 -4.36 -0.18 -0.02
C GLY A 187 -4.73 1.11 0.68
N ASP A 188 -4.85 1.02 2.01
CA ASP A 188 -5.31 2.11 2.87
C ASP A 188 -4.27 2.53 3.93
N ILE A 189 -3.11 1.88 3.96
CA ILE A 189 -2.01 2.10 4.90
C ILE A 189 -0.85 2.87 4.24
N ASN A 190 -0.47 4.02 4.81
CA ASN A 190 0.76 4.73 4.44
C ASN A 190 2.00 3.98 4.92
N ARG A 191 3.16 4.31 4.36
CA ARG A 191 4.46 3.81 4.80
C ARG A 191 5.09 4.78 5.81
N ALA A 192 4.55 4.80 7.03
CA ALA A 192 4.98 5.67 8.12
C ALA A 192 4.91 4.94 9.48
N GLU A 193 5.76 5.30 10.44
CA GLU A 193 5.80 4.66 11.77
C GLU A 193 4.45 4.77 12.50
N SER A 194 3.74 5.89 12.33
CA SER A 194 2.41 6.12 12.89
C SER A 194 1.37 5.07 12.45
N GLN A 195 1.64 4.32 11.37
CA GLN A 195 0.75 3.31 10.80
C GLN A 195 1.02 1.88 11.30
N PHE A 196 2.10 1.67 12.06
CA PHE A 196 2.42 0.35 12.62
C PHE A 196 1.27 -0.20 13.47
N HIS A 197 0.62 0.70 14.22
CA HIS A 197 -0.48 0.40 15.12
C HIS A 197 -1.86 0.83 14.59
N ARG A 198 -2.03 0.88 13.27
CA ARG A 198 -3.34 0.99 12.62
C ARG A 198 -3.70 -0.31 11.92
N GLY A 199 -4.98 -0.68 11.97
CA GLY A 199 -5.50 -1.75 11.14
C GLY A 199 -5.81 -1.25 9.72
N GLY A 200 -5.75 -2.16 8.75
CA GLY A 200 -5.88 -1.89 7.32
C GLY A 200 -5.13 -2.92 6.49
N GLY A 201 -4.86 -2.63 5.23
CA GLY A 201 -4.25 -3.60 4.33
C GLY A 201 -4.08 -3.12 2.89
N ALA A 202 -3.94 -4.09 1.98
CA ALA A 202 -3.82 -3.86 0.55
C ALA A 202 -4.38 -5.04 -0.25
N MET A 203 -4.90 -4.74 -1.43
CA MET A 203 -5.26 -5.72 -2.45
C MET A 203 -4.18 -5.72 -3.53
N CYS A 204 -3.46 -6.84 -3.67
CA CYS A 204 -2.47 -7.03 -4.72
C CYS A 204 -3.06 -7.79 -5.89
N ILE A 205 -2.74 -7.36 -7.11
CA ILE A 205 -3.24 -7.92 -8.37
C ILE A 205 -2.03 -8.33 -9.20
N ASN A 206 -1.97 -9.61 -9.60
CA ASN A 206 -0.95 -10.09 -10.52
C ASN A 206 -1.42 -9.82 -11.95
N ASN A 207 -1.00 -8.69 -12.51
CA ASN A 207 -1.39 -8.32 -13.86
C ASN A 207 -0.33 -7.42 -14.49
N SER A 208 0.30 -7.94 -15.54
CA SER A 208 1.39 -7.28 -16.27
C SER A 208 1.02 -5.89 -16.80
N THR A 209 -0.21 -5.75 -17.29
CA THR A 209 -0.69 -4.52 -17.92
C THR A 209 -0.90 -3.44 -16.86
N LEU A 210 -1.63 -3.78 -15.78
CA LEU A 210 -1.85 -2.85 -14.67
C LEU A 210 -0.54 -2.49 -13.98
N TRP A 211 0.29 -3.47 -13.67
CA TRP A 211 1.61 -3.24 -13.08
C TRP A 211 2.44 -2.26 -13.92
N LYS A 212 2.49 -2.47 -15.25
CA LYS A 212 3.25 -1.61 -16.15
C LYS A 212 2.75 -0.16 -16.15
N LEU A 213 1.44 0.04 -16.14
CA LEU A 213 0.85 1.39 -16.09
C LEU A 213 1.29 2.17 -14.84
N PHE A 214 1.36 1.51 -13.69
CA PHE A 214 1.82 2.13 -12.44
C PHE A 214 3.34 2.24 -12.35
N TYR A 215 4.07 1.25 -12.89
CA TYR A 215 5.53 1.29 -12.89
C TYR A 215 6.05 2.42 -13.78
N ASP A 216 5.49 2.58 -14.99
CA ASP A 216 6.01 3.53 -15.98
C ASP A 216 5.79 5.00 -15.59
N ILE A 217 4.88 5.31 -14.66
CA ILE A 217 4.67 6.67 -14.15
C ILE A 217 5.66 7.06 -13.05
N ILE A 218 6.44 6.12 -12.51
CA ILE A 218 7.43 6.41 -11.47
C ILE A 218 8.61 7.11 -12.13
N HIS A 219 8.80 8.40 -11.80
CA HIS A 219 9.87 9.20 -12.38
C HIS A 219 11.11 9.26 -11.49
N VAL A 220 10.92 9.43 -10.19
CA VAL A 220 12.02 9.52 -9.20
C VAL A 220 11.73 8.57 -8.05
N VAL A 221 12.75 7.81 -7.66
CA VAL A 221 12.71 6.88 -6.52
C VAL A 221 13.70 7.35 -5.48
N GLU A 222 13.31 7.29 -4.21
CA GLU A 222 14.16 7.64 -3.07
C GLU A 222 15.33 6.66 -2.96
N ASN A 223 16.54 7.21 -2.88
CA ASN A 223 17.75 6.43 -2.64
C ASN A 223 17.67 5.69 -1.29
N CYS A 224 18.34 4.54 -1.22
CA CYS A 224 18.53 3.86 0.06
C CYS A 224 19.30 4.78 1.03
N PRO A 225 18.91 4.84 2.31
CA PRO A 225 19.72 5.45 3.34
C PRO A 225 21.14 4.91 3.25
N LEU A 226 22.13 5.80 3.29
CA LEU A 226 23.50 5.38 3.47
C LEU A 226 23.58 4.61 4.80
N PRO A 227 24.29 3.48 4.87
CA PRO A 227 24.55 2.85 6.15
C PRO A 227 25.09 3.93 7.07
N HIS A 228 24.53 4.03 8.27
CA HIS A 228 25.08 4.90 9.31
C HIS A 228 26.52 4.45 9.52
N PHE A 229 27.46 5.16 8.90
CA PHE A 229 28.84 5.12 9.34
C PHE A 229 28.76 5.64 10.77
N SER A 230 28.86 4.73 11.74
CA SER A 230 29.28 5.09 13.09
C SER A 230 30.45 6.04 12.91
N ALA A 231 30.32 7.25 13.47
CA ALA A 231 31.24 8.35 13.27
C ALA A 231 32.68 7.82 13.22
N LEU A 232 33.27 7.81 12.02
CA LEU A 232 34.69 7.53 11.88
C LEU A 232 35.39 8.54 12.79
N PRO A 233 36.32 8.11 13.67
CA PRO A 233 37.04 9.04 14.51
C PRO A 233 37.72 10.04 13.56
N LEU A 234 37.52 11.34 13.81
CA LEU A 234 38.08 12.47 13.06
C LEU A 234 39.48 12.15 12.53
N VAL A 235 39.56 11.68 11.28
CA VAL A 235 40.83 11.59 10.58
C VAL A 235 41.14 13.00 10.13
N ARG A 236 42.12 13.61 10.78
CA ARG A 236 42.64 14.94 10.45
C ARG A 236 42.99 15.02 8.96
N PRO A 237 42.67 16.13 8.27
CA PRO A 237 42.99 16.27 6.86
C PRO A 237 44.48 16.54 6.71
N TRP A 238 45.18 15.61 6.05
CA TRP A 238 46.47 15.88 5.44
C TRP A 238 46.47 15.27 4.04
N LEU A 239 46.55 16.15 3.03
CA LEU A 239 47.32 16.01 1.77
C LEU A 239 46.95 14.79 0.87
N THR A 240 46.67 14.89 -0.42
CA THR A 240 47.12 15.79 -1.47
C THR A 240 46.19 15.64 -2.68
N LEU A 241 45.96 16.75 -3.39
CA LEU A 241 45.47 16.75 -4.77
C LEU A 241 46.48 16.03 -5.67
N VAL A 242 46.03 15.07 -6.48
CA VAL A 242 46.78 14.59 -7.66
C VAL A 242 45.97 14.97 -8.90
N PRO A 243 46.52 15.80 -9.81
CA PRO A 243 45.85 16.18 -11.05
C PRO A 243 45.70 14.99 -12.01
N ALA A 244 44.58 14.95 -12.71
CA ALA A 244 44.36 14.06 -13.84
C ALA A 244 45.18 14.56 -15.04
N ASP A 245 46.40 14.04 -15.19
CA ASP A 245 47.09 13.95 -16.46
C ASP A 245 48.24 12.93 -16.32
N ARG A 246 47.97 11.68 -16.75
CA ARG A 246 48.89 10.75 -17.44
C ARG A 246 48.31 9.32 -17.53
N MET A 247 48.00 8.96 -18.78
CA MET A 247 47.80 7.63 -19.41
C MET A 247 46.65 6.74 -18.94
#